data_AF-A0A2L0R3R7-F1
#
_entry.id   AF-A0A2L0R3R7-F1
#
_cell.length_a   1.000
_cell.length_b   1.000
_cell.length_c   1.000
_cell.angle_alpha   90.00
_cell.angle_beta   90.00
_cell.angle_gamma   90.00
#
_symmetry.space_group_name_H-M   'P 1'
#
loop_
_entity.id
_entity.type
_entity.pdbx_description
1 polymer ?
#
loop_
_entity_poly.entity_id
_entity_poly.type
_entity_poly.pdbx_seq_one_letter_code
_entity_poly.pdbx_strand_id
1 'polypeptide(L)' 'MQTPQNENKLGTSVLLFVVMIALFFGAVYSLSFLTLDNPWPMAVCILLFALAFWIPQTVLGRSDSAGEH' A
#
# COMPACT_ATOMS: atom_id res chain seq x y z
N MET A 1 -18.97 27.11 -15.35
CA MET A 1 -19.06 25.66 -15.11
C MET A 1 -17.65 25.09 -15.19
N GLN A 2 -16.90 25.16 -14.10
CA GLN A 2 -15.61 24.48 -13.98
C GLN A 2 -15.90 23.12 -13.35
N THR A 3 -15.54 22.05 -14.04
CA THR A 3 -15.66 20.66 -13.57
C THR A 3 -14.51 20.35 -12.62
N PRO A 4 -14.71 20.24 -11.30
CA PRO A 4 -13.68 19.80 -10.36
C PRO A 4 -13.71 18.27 -10.27
N GLN A 5 -13.58 17.58 -11.41
CA GLN A 5 -13.75 16.12 -11.49
C GLN A 5 -12.49 15.38 -11.96
N ASN A 6 -11.39 16.10 -12.20
CA ASN A 6 -10.14 15.56 -12.72
C ASN A 6 -8.98 15.64 -11.70
N GLU A 7 -9.22 15.89 -10.41
CA GLU A 7 -8.14 15.97 -9.42
C GLU A 7 -7.57 14.57 -9.09
N ASN A 8 -6.73 14.09 -10.00
CA ASN A 8 -5.65 13.12 -9.86
C ASN A 8 -5.96 11.66 -9.42
N LYS A 9 -7.02 11.03 -9.94
CA LYS A 9 -7.20 9.57 -9.83
C LYS A 9 -6.03 8.77 -10.43
N LEU A 10 -5.39 9.32 -11.46
CA LEU A 10 -4.22 8.69 -12.11
C LEU A 10 -3.01 8.70 -11.17
N GLY A 11 -2.65 9.86 -10.61
CA GLY A 11 -1.51 9.95 -9.69
C GLY A 11 -1.68 9.11 -8.43
N THR A 12 -2.89 9.09 -7.85
CA THR A 12 -3.20 8.19 -6.72
C THR A 12 -3.06 6.72 -7.11
N SER A 13 -3.55 6.33 -8.29
CA SER A 13 -3.41 4.96 -8.80
C SER A 13 -1.95 4.56 -9.05
N VAL A 14 -1.15 5.45 -9.65
CA VAL A 14 0.28 5.23 -9.90
C VAL A 14 1.06 5.14 -8.59
N LEU A 15 0.75 6.01 -7.62
CA LEU A 15 1.35 5.95 -6.29
C LEU A 15 1.04 4.62 -5.60
N LEU A 16 -0.21 4.19 -5.61
CA LEU A 16 -0.62 2.89 -5.05
C LEU A 16 0.10 1.73 -5.75
N PHE A 17 0.23 1.78 -7.07
CA PHE A 17 0.95 0.78 -7.84
C PHE A 17 2.42 0.66 -7.40
N VAL A 18 3.15 1.77 -7.33
CA VAL A 18 4.56 1.79 -6.91
C VAL A 18 4.72 1.29 -5.48
N VAL A 19 3.83 1.68 -4.57
CA VAL A 19 3.88 1.24 -3.17
C VAL A 19 3.60 -0.25 -3.02
N MET A 20 2.62 -0.80 -3.75
CA MET A 20 2.34 -2.24 -3.75
C MET A 20 3.50 -3.05 -4.32
N ILE A 21 4.15 -2.56 -5.39
CA ILE A 21 5.35 -3.18 -5.96
C ILE A 21 6.51 -3.19 -4.95
N ALA A 22 6.74 -2.08 -4.24
CA ALA A 22 7.78 -1.99 -3.22
C ALA A 22 7.53 -2.95 -2.05
N LEU A 23 6.29 -3.05 -1.56
CA LEU A 23 5.91 -3.99 -0.50
C LEU A 23 6.05 -5.45 -0.95
N PHE A 24 5.70 -5.75 -2.20
CA PHE A 24 5.87 -7.07 -2.78
C PHE A 24 7.35 -7.48 -2.83
N PHE A 25 8.24 -6.61 -3.34
CA PHE A 25 9.67 -6.90 -3.33
C PHE A 25 10.24 -7.00 -1.92
N GLY A 26 9.76 -6.18 -0.98
CA GLY A 26 10.12 -6.30 0.43
C GLY A 26 9.76 -7.65 1.02
N ALA A 27 8.57 -8.19 0.69
CA ALA A 27 8.13 -9.49 1.14
C ALA A 27 8.98 -10.62 0.54
N VAL A 28 9.26 -10.57 -0.77
CA VAL A 28 10.13 -11.54 -1.46
C VAL A 28 11.55 -11.52 -0.86
N TYR A 29 12.08 -10.33 -0.57
CA TYR A 29 13.37 -10.18 0.10
C TYR A 29 13.34 -10.78 1.51
N SER A 30 12.29 -10.49 2.30
CA SER A 30 12.13 -11.04 3.65
C SER A 30 12.08 -12.57 3.65
N LEU A 31 11.36 -13.17 2.69
CA LEU A 31 11.28 -14.62 2.54
C LEU A 31 12.63 -15.27 2.18
N SER A 32 13.53 -14.52 1.53
CA SER A 32 14.88 -15.01 1.22
C SER A 32 15.74 -15.25 2.46
N PHE A 33 15.41 -14.61 3.60
CA PHE A 33 16.10 -14.79 4.88
C PHE A 33 15.31 -15.67 5.86
N LEU A 34 14.19 -16.27 5.44
CA LEU A 34 13.34 -17.06 6.33
C LEU A 34 14.06 -18.36 6.75
N THR A 35 14.53 -18.38 7.99
CA THR A 35 15.19 -19.52 8.63
C THR A 35 14.47 -19.88 9.92
N LEU A 36 14.39 -21.17 10.26
CA LEU A 36 13.71 -21.64 11.48
C LEU A 36 14.36 -21.11 12.78
N ASP A 37 15.66 -20.84 12.75
CA ASP A 37 16.42 -20.30 13.88
C ASP A 37 16.14 -18.82 14.17
N ASN A 38 15.57 -18.08 13.23
CA ASN A 38 15.46 -16.64 13.34
C ASN A 38 14.11 -16.13 12.83
N PRO A 39 13.14 -15.84 13.72
CA PRO A 39 11.76 -15.53 13.33
C PRO A 39 11.54 -14.10 12.83
N TRP A 40 12.53 -13.21 12.92
CA TRP A 40 12.39 -11.82 12.45
C TRP A 40 11.97 -11.65 10.97
N PRO A 41 12.38 -12.50 9.99
CA PRO A 41 11.94 -12.36 8.61
C PRO A 41 10.46 -12.70 8.46
N MET A 42 9.92 -13.56 9.35
CA MET A 42 8.50 -13.84 9.43
C MET A 42 7.74 -12.61 9.99
N ALA A 43 8.26 -11.97 11.03
CA ALA A 43 7.66 -10.75 11.59
C ALA A 43 7.65 -9.60 10.58
N VAL A 44 8.75 -9.40 9.85
CA VAL A 44 8.85 -8.39 8.78
C VAL A 44 7.86 -8.71 7.66
N CYS A 45 7.74 -9.98 7.24
CA CYS A 45 6.77 -10.38 6.22
C CYS A 45 5.33 -10.09 6.65
N ILE A 46 4.97 -10.34 7.90
CA ILE A 46 3.62 -10.05 8.44
C ILE A 46 3.38 -8.54 8.50
N LEU A 47 4.36 -7.75 8.93
CA LEU A 47 4.24 -6.29 8.95
C LEU A 47 4.06 -5.72 7.54
N LEU A 48 4.84 -6.19 6.57
CA LEU A 48 4.71 -5.79 5.17
C LEU A 48 3.35 -6.17 4.60
N PHE A 49 2.83 -7.34 4.96
CA PHE A 49 1.47 -7.75 4.58
C PHE A 49 0.43 -6.81 5.21
N ALA A 50 0.49 -6.53 6.50
CA ALA A 50 -0.42 -5.61 7.16
C ALA A 50 -0.41 -4.21 6.53
N LEU A 51 0.77 -3.69 6.20
CA LEU A 51 0.93 -2.43 5.47
C LEU A 51 0.34 -2.49 4.06
N ALA A 52 0.44 -3.62 3.38
CA ALA A 52 -0.14 -3.80 2.05
C ALA A 52 -1.67 -3.69 2.04
N PHE A 53 -2.36 -4.02 3.14
CA PHE A 53 -3.80 -3.79 3.28
C PHE A 53 -4.10 -2.39 3.84
N TRP A 54 -3.29 -1.91 4.77
CA TRP A 54 -3.52 -0.62 5.43
C TRP A 54 -3.32 0.58 4.49
N ILE A 55 -2.31 0.56 3.62
CA ILE A 55 -2.02 1.65 2.69
C ILE A 55 -3.19 1.89 1.70
N PRO A 56 -3.69 0.90 0.95
CA PRO A 56 -4.84 1.12 0.09
C PRO A 56 -6.08 1.50 0.90
N GLN A 57 -6.31 0.93 2.09
CA GLN A 57 -7.43 1.33 2.94
C GLN A 57 -7.36 2.80 3.38
N THR A 58 -6.18 3.31 3.75
CA THR A 58 -6.01 4.71 4.15
C THR A 58 -6.04 5.68 2.98
N VAL A 59 -5.65 5.28 1.77
CA VAL A 59 -5.68 6.14 0.58
C VAL A 59 -7.07 6.14 -0.06
N LEU A 60 -7.68 4.96 -0.22
CA LEU A 60 -9.03 4.81 -0.79
C LEU A 60 -10.12 5.25 0.19
N GLY A 61 -9.98 4.98 1.49
CA GLY A 61 -10.95 5.38 2.51
C GLY A 61 -11.03 6.89 2.74
N ARG A 62 -10.03 7.66 2.29
CA ARG A 62 -10.07 9.13 2.28
C ARG A 62 -10.81 9.72 1.07
N SER A 63 -11.09 8.90 0.06
CA SER A 63 -11.64 9.37 -1.22
C SER A 63 -13.15 9.66 -1.15
N ASP A 64 -13.88 9.17 -0.15
CA ASP A 64 -15.34 9.41 0.01
C ASP A 64 -15.69 10.67 0.85
N SER A 65 -14.79 11.19 1.68
CA SER A 65 -15.13 12.28 2.63
C SER A 65 -14.89 13.70 2.09
N ALA A 66 -14.46 13.87 0.84
CA ALA A 66 -14.06 15.16 0.27
C ALA A 66 -15.10 15.81 -0.66
N GLY A 67 -16.34 15.29 -0.74
CA GLY A 67 -17.27 15.66 -1.80
C GLY A 67 -18.76 15.77 -1.45
N GLU A 68 -19.14 15.97 -0.18
CA GLU A 68 -20.55 16.12 0.20
C GLU A 68 -20.88 17.41 0.95
N HIS A 69 -20.59 18.58 0.37
CA HIS A 69 -21.27 19.83 0.71
C HIS A 69 -21.39 20.77 -0.50
#